data_AF-A0A1B8B8M7-F1
#
_entry.id   AF-A0A1B8B8M7-F1
#
_cell.length_a   1.000
_cell.length_b   1.000
_cell.length_c   1.000
_cell.angle_alpha   90.00
_cell.angle_beta   90.00
_cell.angle_gamma   90.00
#
_symmetry.space_group_name_H-M   'P 1'
#
loop_
_entity.id
_entity.type
_entity.pdbx_description
1 polymer ?
#
loop_
_entity_poly.entity_id
_entity_poly.type
_entity_poly.pdbx_seq_one_letter_code
_entity_poly.pdbx_strand_id
1 'polypeptide(L)'
;MSSSHASLSAASDDRKARLAKLKNLKRKQPADEIVAPESERAASPPTEPDVSRLHLSGRNYDPETRGPKLGFEQDPSLNLEAPTLEEQAAEVEAEIKKKAAEEAQDDKGVDLFKLQPKKPNWDLKRELDNKMEVLNVRTDNAIARLVRDRITGAQKAAKKDKEVDDAQGTGEATGMDGVALVEGLRVREKEDEEEERREREEEAALGA
;
A
#
# COMPACT_ATOMS: atom_id res chain seq x y z
N MET A 1 49.78 -45.16 5.03
CA MET A 1 48.48 -44.89 4.37
C MET A 1 48.56 -43.88 3.20
N SER A 2 49.71 -43.26 2.89
CA SER A 2 49.81 -42.22 1.83
C SER A 2 49.92 -42.77 0.39
N SER A 3 50.49 -43.96 0.20
CA SER A 3 50.74 -44.55 -1.13
C SER A 3 49.47 -44.94 -1.90
N SER A 4 48.42 -45.37 -1.21
CA SER A 4 47.15 -45.74 -1.85
C SER A 4 46.38 -44.55 -2.41
N HIS A 5 46.53 -43.36 -1.81
CA HIS A 5 45.90 -42.14 -2.35
C HIS A 5 46.57 -41.67 -3.64
N ALA A 6 47.89 -41.86 -3.76
CA ALA A 6 48.65 -41.52 -4.97
C ALA A 6 48.34 -42.45 -6.16
N SER A 7 48.07 -43.75 -5.92
CA SER A 7 47.65 -44.67 -6.99
C SER A 7 46.22 -44.40 -7.46
N LEU A 8 45.32 -44.03 -6.54
CA LEU A 8 43.94 -43.66 -6.86
C LEU A 8 43.87 -42.34 -7.65
N SER A 9 44.68 -41.33 -7.29
CA SER A 9 44.74 -40.08 -8.05
C SER A 9 45.29 -40.30 -9.47
N ALA A 10 46.38 -41.06 -9.60
CA ALA A 10 46.94 -41.42 -10.91
C ALA A 10 45.93 -42.15 -11.82
N ALA A 11 45.20 -43.13 -11.27
CA ALA A 11 44.16 -43.84 -12.02
C ALA A 11 43.00 -42.93 -12.46
N SER A 12 42.66 -41.92 -11.64
CA SER A 12 41.63 -40.94 -11.97
C SER A 12 42.03 -40.03 -13.13
N ASP A 13 43.30 -39.62 -13.17
CA ASP A 13 43.82 -38.74 -14.22
C ASP A 13 44.01 -39.48 -15.56
N ASP A 14 44.40 -40.76 -15.51
CA ASP A 14 44.42 -41.65 -16.68
C ASP A 14 43.03 -41.85 -17.30
N ARG A 15 41.98 -41.98 -16.46
CA ARG A 15 40.60 -42.09 -16.94
C ARG A 15 40.13 -40.79 -17.58
N LYS A 16 40.44 -39.64 -16.99
CA LYS A 16 40.12 -38.32 -17.57
C LYS A 16 40.82 -38.12 -18.92
N ALA A 17 42.09 -38.50 -19.03
CA ALA A 17 42.84 -38.42 -20.29
C ALA A 17 42.24 -39.34 -21.38
N ARG A 18 41.82 -40.56 -21.03
CA ARG A 18 41.11 -41.46 -21.97
C ARG A 18 39.77 -40.87 -22.43
N LEU A 19 38.98 -40.31 -21.52
CA LEU A 19 37.70 -39.69 -21.87
C LEU A 19 37.87 -38.44 -22.74
N ALA A 20 38.90 -37.64 -22.52
CA ALA A 20 39.21 -36.48 -23.35
C ALA A 20 39.57 -36.90 -24.80
N LYS A 21 40.37 -37.98 -24.95
CA LYS A 21 40.69 -38.56 -26.26
C LYS A 21 39.43 -39.04 -26.99
N LEU A 22 38.52 -39.72 -26.30
CA LEU A 22 37.24 -40.17 -26.88
C LEU A 22 36.30 -39.01 -27.26
N LYS A 23 36.24 -37.95 -26.43
CA LYS A 23 35.47 -36.73 -26.74
C LYS A 23 35.98 -36.01 -27.98
N ASN A 24 37.29 -35.98 -28.19
CA ASN A 24 37.88 -35.39 -29.39
C ASN A 24 37.63 -36.23 -30.64
N LEU A 25 37.54 -37.56 -30.51
CA LEU A 25 37.22 -38.46 -31.62
C LEU A 25 35.76 -38.32 -32.07
N LYS A 26 34.81 -38.17 -31.15
CA LYS A 26 33.40 -37.91 -31.47
C LYS A 26 33.18 -36.57 -32.19
N ARG A 27 34.00 -35.57 -31.89
CA ARG A 27 33.94 -34.23 -32.54
C ARG A 27 34.67 -34.15 -33.88
N LYS A 28 35.44 -35.19 -34.25
CA LYS A 28 36.24 -35.27 -35.47
C LYS A 28 35.74 -36.32 -36.46
N GLN A 29 34.52 -36.84 -36.29
CA GLN A 29 33.82 -37.49 -37.41
C GLN A 29 33.53 -36.39 -38.45
N PRO A 30 34.20 -36.38 -39.62
CA PRO A 30 33.82 -35.48 -40.71
C PRO A 30 32.46 -35.93 -41.23
N ALA A 31 31.52 -34.99 -41.35
CA ALA A 31 30.22 -35.20 -41.96
C ALA A 31 30.33 -35.21 -43.49
N ASP A 32 31.26 -35.99 -44.06
CA ASP A 32 31.44 -36.11 -45.51
C ASP A 32 31.55 -37.59 -45.89
N GLU A 33 30.39 -38.23 -46.01
CA GLU A 33 30.18 -39.39 -46.87
C GLU A 33 28.88 -39.20 -47.64
N ILE A 34 29.05 -38.99 -48.96
CA ILE A 34 28.15 -39.38 -50.05
C ILE A 34 26.92 -38.47 -50.27
N VAL A 35 27.14 -37.47 -51.13
CA VAL A 35 26.10 -36.88 -51.98
C VAL A 35 25.63 -37.96 -52.97
N ALA A 36 24.39 -38.43 -52.80
CA ALA A 36 23.61 -39.11 -53.84
C ALA A 36 22.62 -38.09 -54.44
N PRO A 37 22.40 -38.09 -55.77
CA PRO A 37 21.67 -37.04 -56.45
C PRO A 37 20.16 -37.09 -56.18
N GLU A 38 19.58 -35.90 -56.13
CA GLU A 38 18.15 -35.63 -56.04
C GLU A 38 17.35 -36.41 -57.09
N SER A 39 16.43 -37.27 -56.65
CA SER A 39 15.27 -37.64 -57.44
C SER A 39 14.15 -38.21 -56.57
N GLU A 40 12.97 -37.61 -56.74
CA GLU A 40 11.65 -38.09 -56.31
C GLU A 40 11.36 -38.14 -54.80
N ARG A 41 11.15 -36.96 -54.21
CA ARG A 41 10.30 -36.84 -53.03
C ARG A 41 8.84 -36.95 -53.49
N ALA A 42 8.31 -38.17 -53.44
CA ALA A 42 6.89 -38.45 -53.58
C ALA A 42 6.06 -37.56 -52.64
N ALA A 43 4.90 -37.13 -53.15
CA ALA A 43 3.90 -36.37 -52.41
C ALA A 43 3.60 -37.02 -51.05
N SER A 44 3.48 -36.19 -50.02
CA SER A 44 3.05 -36.57 -48.68
C SER A 44 1.79 -37.44 -48.70
N PRO A 45 1.69 -38.51 -47.88
CA PRO A 45 0.47 -39.32 -47.80
C PRO A 45 -0.71 -38.50 -47.25
N PRO A 46 -1.96 -38.89 -47.55
CA PRO A 46 -3.15 -38.19 -47.08
C PRO A 46 -3.22 -38.20 -45.56
N THR A 47 -3.76 -37.13 -44.99
CA THR A 47 -3.93 -36.94 -43.54
C THR A 47 -4.84 -38.04 -42.99
N GLU A 48 -4.26 -39.05 -42.35
CA GLU A 48 -5.04 -40.08 -41.65
C GLU A 48 -5.88 -39.42 -40.54
N PRO A 49 -7.13 -39.87 -40.31
CA PRO A 49 -7.95 -39.31 -39.25
C PRO A 49 -7.30 -39.56 -37.90
N ASP A 50 -7.23 -38.52 -37.07
CA ASP A 50 -6.60 -38.57 -35.75
C ASP A 50 -7.41 -39.46 -34.79
N VAL A 51 -7.12 -40.76 -34.83
CA VAL A 51 -7.77 -41.84 -34.06
C VAL A 51 -7.76 -41.60 -32.55
N SER A 52 -6.87 -40.74 -32.07
CA SER A 52 -6.78 -40.34 -30.67
C SER A 52 -8.07 -39.66 -30.17
N ARG A 53 -8.70 -38.83 -31.03
CA ARG A 53 -9.98 -38.16 -30.74
C ARG A 53 -11.19 -39.11 -30.76
N LEU A 54 -11.08 -40.21 -31.51
CA LEU A 54 -12.16 -41.19 -31.70
C LEU A 54 -12.22 -42.22 -30.56
N HIS A 55 -11.07 -42.63 -30.00
CA HIS A 55 -11.00 -43.80 -29.13
C HIS A 55 -10.54 -43.53 -27.69
N LEU A 56 -9.88 -42.41 -27.40
CA LEU A 56 -9.42 -42.10 -26.06
C LEU A 56 -10.44 -41.20 -25.35
N SER A 57 -11.07 -41.71 -24.29
CA SER A 57 -11.95 -40.86 -23.47
C SER A 57 -11.08 -39.78 -22.81
N GLY A 58 -11.19 -38.54 -23.27
CA GLY A 58 -10.40 -37.36 -22.84
C GLY A 58 -10.65 -36.91 -21.40
N ARG A 59 -10.93 -37.83 -20.49
CA ARG A 59 -11.23 -37.57 -19.07
C ARG A 59 -10.00 -37.06 -18.31
N ASN A 60 -8.78 -37.31 -18.81
CA ASN A 60 -7.52 -36.80 -18.26
C ASN A 60 -6.46 -36.48 -19.34
N TYR A 61 -6.77 -36.60 -20.63
CA TYR A 61 -5.82 -36.36 -21.72
C TYR A 61 -6.36 -35.26 -22.61
N ASP A 62 -5.53 -34.26 -22.87
CA ASP A 62 -5.82 -33.22 -23.84
C ASP A 62 -5.13 -33.55 -25.18
N PRO A 63 -5.89 -33.80 -26.26
CA PRO A 63 -5.34 -34.17 -27.56
C PRO A 63 -4.55 -33.04 -28.22
N GLU A 64 -4.77 -31.77 -27.85
CA GLU A 64 -4.05 -30.65 -28.46
C GLU A 64 -2.64 -30.50 -27.88
N THR A 65 -2.53 -30.53 -26.56
CA THR A 65 -1.24 -30.50 -25.85
C THR A 65 -0.57 -31.87 -25.76
N ARG A 66 -1.26 -32.93 -26.18
CA ARG A 66 -0.84 -34.35 -26.09
C ARG A 66 -0.37 -34.74 -24.68
N GLY A 67 -0.98 -34.17 -23.66
CA GLY A 67 -0.55 -34.31 -22.27
C GLY A 67 -1.69 -34.54 -21.28
N PRO A 68 -1.36 -34.73 -19.99
CA PRO A 68 -2.36 -34.76 -18.94
C PRO A 68 -3.09 -33.41 -18.85
N LYS A 69 -4.42 -33.44 -18.80
CA LYS A 69 -5.24 -32.23 -18.64
C LYS A 69 -4.99 -31.63 -17.25
N LEU A 70 -4.20 -30.57 -17.19
CA LEU A 70 -4.02 -29.77 -15.98
C LEU A 70 -5.31 -28.94 -15.79
N GLY A 71 -5.86 -28.91 -14.58
CA GLY A 71 -7.20 -28.37 -14.32
C GLY A 71 -7.43 -26.89 -14.65
N PHE A 72 -6.36 -26.15 -14.94
CA PHE A 72 -6.38 -24.73 -15.30
C PHE A 72 -5.40 -24.52 -16.46
N GLU A 73 -5.89 -23.95 -17.56
CA GLU A 73 -5.08 -23.57 -18.74
C GLU A 73 -4.47 -22.16 -18.59
N GLN A 74 -5.07 -21.34 -17.72
CA GLN A 74 -4.67 -19.97 -17.43
C GLN A 74 -4.49 -19.82 -15.93
N ASP A 75 -3.61 -18.89 -15.52
CA ASP A 75 -3.41 -18.60 -14.11
C ASP A 75 -4.74 -18.17 -13.48
N PRO A 76 -5.20 -18.85 -12.42
CA PRO A 76 -6.50 -18.57 -11.81
C PRO A 76 -6.57 -17.18 -11.17
N SER A 77 -5.44 -16.50 -11.00
CA SER A 77 -5.34 -15.12 -10.53
C SER A 77 -5.65 -14.08 -11.60
N LEU A 78 -5.59 -14.40 -12.91
CA LEU A 78 -5.77 -13.42 -13.98
C LEU A 78 -7.19 -12.85 -14.07
N ASN A 79 -8.19 -13.60 -13.59
CA ASN A 79 -9.60 -13.20 -13.65
C ASN A 79 -10.15 -12.72 -12.29
N LEU A 80 -9.30 -12.51 -11.29
CA LEU A 80 -9.71 -11.98 -9.99
C LEU A 80 -9.64 -10.45 -10.00
N GLU A 81 -10.78 -9.80 -9.78
CA GLU A 81 -10.85 -8.34 -9.58
C GLU A 81 -10.28 -7.91 -8.22
N ALA A 82 -10.29 -8.81 -7.24
CA ALA A 82 -9.75 -8.56 -5.91
C ALA A 82 -8.30 -9.07 -5.79
N PRO A 83 -7.41 -8.33 -5.10
CA PRO A 83 -6.04 -8.77 -4.87
C PRO A 83 -6.04 -10.08 -4.09
N THR A 84 -5.07 -10.94 -4.42
CA THR A 84 -4.89 -12.21 -3.73
C THR A 84 -4.40 -11.98 -2.30
N LEU A 85 -4.64 -12.96 -1.41
CA LEU A 85 -4.15 -12.88 -0.02
C LEU A 85 -2.62 -12.73 0.04
N GLU A 86 -1.90 -13.34 -0.91
CA GLU A 86 -0.45 -13.24 -1.01
C GLU A 86 0.00 -11.82 -1.37
N GLU A 87 -0.71 -11.15 -2.29
CA GLU A 87 -0.45 -9.75 -2.65
C GLU A 87 -0.74 -8.80 -1.47
N GLN A 88 -1.86 -9.01 -0.76
CA GLN A 88 -2.19 -8.24 0.44
C GLN A 88 -1.14 -8.44 1.54
N ALA A 89 -0.68 -9.67 1.74
CA ALA A 89 0.37 -9.96 2.71
C ALA A 89 1.69 -9.28 2.32
N ALA A 90 2.04 -9.28 1.03
CA ALA A 90 3.23 -8.60 0.52
C ALA A 90 3.15 -7.07 0.69
N GLU A 91 1.97 -6.48 0.50
CA GLU A 91 1.74 -5.05 0.74
C GLU A 91 1.92 -4.69 2.23
N VAL A 92 1.31 -5.46 3.13
CA VAL A 92 1.48 -5.28 4.57
C VAL A 92 2.94 -5.45 4.99
N GLU A 93 3.65 -6.44 4.45
CA GLU A 93 5.08 -6.63 4.72
C GLU A 93 5.90 -5.42 4.23
N ALA A 94 5.58 -4.88 3.06
CA ALA A 94 6.24 -3.69 2.51
C ALA A 94 5.98 -2.45 3.37
N GLU A 95 4.75 -2.26 3.86
CA GLU A 95 4.41 -1.17 4.77
C GLU A 95 5.16 -1.27 6.11
N ILE A 96 5.21 -2.47 6.70
CA ILE A 96 5.94 -2.70 7.96
C ILE A 96 7.42 -2.44 7.76
N LYS A 97 8.01 -2.92 6.65
CA LYS A 97 9.42 -2.65 6.32
C LYS A 97 9.69 -1.16 6.12
N LYS A 98 8.79 -0.42 5.46
CA LYS A 98 8.92 1.04 5.29
C LYS A 98 8.85 1.75 6.64
N LYS A 99 7.85 1.45 7.48
CA LYS A 99 7.72 2.02 8.82
C LYS A 99 8.93 1.72 9.70
N ALA A 100 9.42 0.48 9.68
CA ALA A 100 10.62 0.11 10.42
C ALA A 100 11.88 0.82 9.89
N ALA A 101 11.99 1.02 8.58
CA ALA A 101 13.08 1.80 8.00
C ALA A 101 12.96 3.29 8.36
N GLU A 102 11.77 3.87 8.34
CA GLU A 102 11.51 5.24 8.79
C GLU A 102 11.85 5.41 10.27
N GLU A 103 11.41 4.50 11.14
CA GLU A 103 11.75 4.50 12.57
C GLU A 103 13.26 4.32 12.83
N ALA A 104 13.95 3.54 12.00
CA ALA A 104 15.41 3.39 12.08
C ALA A 104 16.16 4.61 11.54
N GLN A 105 15.65 5.29 10.51
CA GLN A 105 16.21 6.57 10.04
C GLN A 105 15.94 7.69 11.04
N ASP A 106 14.80 7.62 11.72
CA ASP A 106 14.45 8.38 12.91
C ASP A 106 15.24 7.87 14.13
N ASP A 107 16.54 7.61 13.98
CA ASP A 107 17.59 7.36 14.99
C ASP A 107 17.69 8.57 15.97
N LYS A 108 16.56 8.92 16.57
CA LYS A 108 16.39 9.68 17.79
C LYS A 108 16.97 8.76 18.84
N GLY A 109 18.30 8.81 18.97
CA GLY A 109 19.08 7.96 19.87
C GLY A 109 18.33 7.78 21.18
N VAL A 110 18.21 6.52 21.62
CA VAL A 110 17.36 6.09 22.73
C VAL A 110 17.31 7.17 23.80
N ASP A 111 16.20 7.89 23.86
CA ASP A 111 16.15 9.05 24.73
C ASP A 111 16.13 8.55 26.17
N LEU A 112 17.28 8.72 26.81
CA LEU A 112 17.59 8.34 28.17
C LEU A 112 16.56 8.89 29.15
N PHE A 113 15.90 10.02 28.85
CA PHE A 113 14.85 10.60 29.68
C PHE A 113 13.50 9.87 29.56
N LYS A 114 13.19 9.21 28.44
CA LYS A 114 12.01 8.33 28.34
C LYS A 114 12.23 6.98 29.00
N LEU A 115 13.47 6.50 29.02
CA LEU A 115 13.87 5.24 29.66
C LEU A 115 14.06 5.34 31.19
N GLN A 116 14.03 6.55 31.75
CA GLN A 116 14.10 6.75 33.20
C GLN A 116 12.96 6.01 33.92
N PRO A 117 13.24 5.43 35.11
CA PRO A 117 12.20 4.80 35.91
C PRO A 117 11.08 5.82 36.19
N LYS A 118 9.87 5.48 35.78
CA LYS A 118 8.69 6.31 36.00
C LYS A 118 8.36 6.36 37.49
N LYS A 119 7.59 7.38 37.90
CA LYS A 119 7.08 7.50 39.27
C LYS A 119 6.28 6.26 39.65
N PRO A 120 6.32 5.75 40.90
CA PRO A 120 5.55 4.57 41.30
C PRO A 120 4.04 4.65 40.97
N ASN A 121 3.44 5.84 41.06
CA ASN A 121 2.02 6.06 40.78
C ASN A 121 1.71 6.40 39.31
N TRP A 122 2.69 6.27 38.40
CA TRP A 122 2.51 6.53 36.97
C TRP A 122 1.38 5.69 36.38
N ASP A 123 1.34 4.41 36.74
CA ASP A 123 0.39 3.46 36.15
C ASP A 123 -1.01 3.71 36.70
N LEU A 124 -1.10 3.93 38.02
CA LEU A 124 -2.34 4.37 38.68
C LEU A 124 -2.92 5.62 38.02
N LYS A 125 -2.07 6.60 37.68
CA LYS A 125 -2.51 7.80 36.98
C LYS A 125 -3.03 7.48 35.58
N ARG A 126 -2.31 6.65 34.82
CA ARG A 126 -2.73 6.26 33.47
C ARG A 126 -4.06 5.50 33.48
N GLU A 127 -4.23 4.54 34.38
CA GLU A 127 -5.48 3.80 34.52
C GLU A 127 -6.65 4.69 34.98
N LEU A 128 -6.37 5.64 35.88
CA LEU A 128 -7.36 6.63 36.30
C LEU A 128 -7.75 7.54 35.14
N ASP A 129 -6.78 8.05 34.39
CA ASP A 129 -6.99 8.92 33.23
C ASP A 129 -7.89 8.21 32.21
N ASN A 130 -7.59 6.95 31.84
CA ASN A 130 -8.42 6.14 30.94
C ASN A 130 -9.87 5.99 31.44
N LYS A 131 -10.07 5.76 32.75
CA LYS A 131 -11.41 5.64 33.35
C LYS A 131 -12.15 6.98 33.35
N MET A 132 -11.42 8.08 33.47
CA MET A 132 -11.96 9.44 33.53
C MET A 132 -12.24 10.02 32.13
N GLU A 133 -11.69 9.49 31.04
CA GLU A 133 -11.88 10.00 29.67
C GLU A 133 -13.35 10.28 29.34
N VAL A 134 -14.23 9.30 29.56
CA VAL A 134 -15.67 9.45 29.25
C VAL A 134 -16.33 10.49 30.17
N LEU A 135 -15.90 10.57 31.43
CA LEU A 135 -16.42 11.54 32.38
C LEU A 135 -15.92 12.96 32.08
N ASN A 136 -14.67 13.11 31.65
CA ASN A 136 -14.08 14.39 31.25
C ASN A 136 -14.87 14.97 30.07
N VAL A 137 -15.15 14.19 29.03
CA VAL A 137 -15.99 14.64 27.90
C VAL A 137 -17.36 15.14 28.37
N ARG A 138 -18.02 14.43 29.30
CA ARG A 138 -19.31 14.87 29.84
C ARG A 138 -19.17 16.13 30.69
N THR A 139 -18.09 16.25 31.45
CA THR A 139 -17.78 17.39 32.30
C THR A 139 -17.52 18.63 31.45
N ASP A 140 -16.72 18.51 30.40
CA ASP A 140 -16.43 19.59 29.44
C ASP A 140 -17.71 20.05 28.74
N ASN A 141 -18.57 19.12 28.32
CA ASN A 141 -19.87 19.44 27.76
C ASN A 141 -20.79 20.15 28.77
N ALA A 142 -20.77 19.75 30.04
CA ALA A 142 -21.53 20.41 31.10
C ALA A 142 -20.99 21.82 31.39
N ILE A 143 -19.66 22.00 31.42
CA ILE A 143 -19.00 23.30 31.55
C ILE A 143 -19.40 24.20 30.37
N ALA A 144 -19.36 23.70 29.14
CA ALA A 144 -19.76 24.44 27.96
C ALA A 144 -21.22 24.90 28.02
N ARG A 145 -22.13 24.04 28.50
CA ARG A 145 -23.55 24.41 28.74
C ARG A 145 -23.68 25.49 29.80
N LEU A 146 -23.02 25.34 30.94
CA LEU A 146 -23.06 26.35 32.00
C LEU A 146 -22.51 27.71 31.54
N VAL A 147 -21.43 27.71 30.76
CA VAL A 147 -20.87 28.93 30.18
C VAL A 147 -21.85 29.56 29.21
N ARG A 148 -22.50 28.77 28.33
CA ARG A 148 -23.54 29.24 27.42
C ARG A 148 -24.71 29.88 28.16
N ASP A 149 -25.21 29.23 29.21
CA ASP A 149 -26.32 29.73 30.01
C ASP A 149 -25.95 31.02 30.74
N ARG A 150 -24.73 31.12 31.27
CA ARG A 150 -24.22 32.36 31.89
C ARG A 150 -24.12 33.50 30.89
N ILE A 151 -23.56 33.26 29.71
CA ILE A 151 -23.40 34.29 28.67
C ILE A 151 -24.78 34.73 28.15
N THR A 152 -25.68 33.79 27.85
CA THR A 152 -27.03 34.13 27.38
C THR A 152 -27.86 34.82 28.46
N GLY A 153 -27.70 34.43 29.73
CA GLY A 153 -28.29 35.12 30.87
C GLY A 153 -27.79 36.56 31.00
N ALA A 154 -26.48 36.77 30.92
CA ALA A 154 -25.88 38.10 30.94
C ALA A 154 -26.33 38.96 29.74
N GLN A 155 -26.41 38.38 28.54
CA GLN A 155 -26.93 39.07 27.36
C GLN A 155 -28.41 39.42 27.48
N LYS A 156 -29.25 38.53 28.03
CA LYS A 156 -30.67 38.81 28.26
C LYS A 156 -30.85 39.89 29.32
N ALA A 157 -30.06 39.88 30.38
CA ALA A 157 -30.05 40.95 31.38
C ALA A 157 -29.66 42.29 30.74
N ALA A 158 -28.55 42.34 30.00
CA ALA A 158 -28.12 43.54 29.30
C ALA A 158 -29.14 44.03 28.25
N LYS A 159 -29.80 43.12 27.52
CA LYS A 159 -30.88 43.48 26.59
C LYS A 159 -32.11 44.02 27.31
N LYS A 160 -32.49 43.43 28.45
CA LYS A 160 -33.60 43.93 29.27
C LYS A 160 -33.29 45.31 29.85
N ASP A 161 -32.06 45.53 30.31
CA ASP A 161 -31.62 46.84 30.78
C ASP A 161 -31.64 47.86 29.63
N LYS A 162 -31.17 47.49 28.43
CA LYS A 162 -31.28 48.32 27.21
C LYS A 162 -32.74 48.61 26.82
N GLU A 163 -33.65 47.64 26.90
CA GLU A 163 -35.08 47.82 26.55
C GLU A 163 -35.81 48.75 27.55
N VAL A 164 -35.45 48.69 28.84
CA VAL A 164 -35.96 49.63 29.86
C VAL A 164 -35.42 51.04 29.60
N ASP A 165 -34.17 51.18 29.17
CA ASP A 165 -33.55 52.46 28.83
C ASP A 165 -34.13 53.07 27.52
N ASP A 166 -34.42 52.24 26.51
CA ASP A 166 -35.09 52.64 25.26
C ASP A 166 -36.54 53.10 25.52
N ALA A 167 -37.26 52.42 26.42
CA ALA A 167 -38.59 52.84 26.88
C ALA A 167 -38.57 54.17 27.68
N GLN A 168 -37.41 54.56 28.21
CA GLN A 168 -37.15 55.82 28.89
C GLN A 168 -36.44 56.87 28.01
N GLY A 169 -36.38 56.67 26.69
CA GLY A 169 -36.14 57.74 25.72
C GLY A 169 -34.83 58.51 25.89
N THR A 170 -33.78 57.88 26.41
CA THR A 170 -32.43 58.47 26.48
C THR A 170 -31.48 57.68 25.59
N GLY A 171 -31.50 57.99 24.30
CA GLY A 171 -30.57 57.42 23.33
C GLY A 171 -29.16 57.97 23.52
N GLU A 172 -28.27 57.17 24.09
CA GLU A 172 -26.82 57.35 23.92
C GLU A 172 -26.17 56.01 23.53
N ALA A 173 -25.81 55.93 22.25
CA ALA A 173 -25.29 54.75 21.59
C ALA A 173 -23.84 54.46 22.00
N THR A 174 -23.63 53.77 23.12
CA THR A 174 -22.31 53.29 23.54
C THR A 174 -22.33 51.80 23.80
N GLY A 175 -22.12 51.00 22.76
CA GLY A 175 -21.95 49.57 22.89
C GLY A 175 -22.05 48.87 21.55
N MET A 176 -21.04 49.07 20.70
CA MET A 176 -20.88 48.33 19.44
C MET A 176 -20.89 46.82 19.76
N ASP A 177 -21.96 46.15 19.38
CA ASP A 177 -22.27 44.79 19.80
C ASP A 177 -21.26 43.79 19.21
N GLY A 178 -20.72 42.89 20.05
CA GLY A 178 -19.78 41.83 19.61
C GLY A 178 -20.35 40.88 18.54
N VAL A 179 -21.68 40.86 18.36
CA VAL A 179 -22.33 40.14 17.26
C VAL A 179 -22.03 40.78 15.91
N ALA A 180 -21.96 42.12 15.84
CA ALA A 180 -21.57 42.84 14.63
C ALA A 180 -20.08 42.60 14.26
N LEU A 181 -19.22 42.36 15.27
CA LEU A 181 -17.82 41.99 15.03
C LEU A 181 -17.69 40.59 14.42
N VAL A 182 -18.47 39.61 14.93
CA VAL A 182 -18.47 38.23 14.40
C VAL A 182 -19.10 38.18 13.00
N GLU A 183 -20.17 38.94 12.78
CA GLU A 183 -20.77 39.05 11.45
C GLU A 183 -19.84 39.75 10.47
N GLY A 184 -19.16 40.82 10.90
CA GLY A 184 -18.14 41.49 10.09
C GLY A 184 -16.93 40.60 9.75
N LEU A 185 -16.53 39.70 10.65
CA LEU A 185 -15.46 38.73 10.36
C LEU A 185 -15.91 37.71 9.30
N ARG A 186 -17.16 37.24 9.37
CA ARG A 186 -17.72 36.28 8.41
C ARG A 186 -17.91 36.90 7.01
N VAL A 187 -18.22 38.20 6.96
CA VAL A 187 -18.29 38.95 5.70
C VAL A 187 -16.90 39.10 5.09
N ARG A 188 -15.90 39.47 5.89
CA ARG A 188 -14.51 39.57 5.42
C ARG A 188 -13.97 38.24 4.89
N GLU A 189 -14.18 37.15 5.61
CA GLU A 189 -13.74 35.82 5.17
C GLU A 189 -14.35 35.42 3.82
N LYS A 190 -15.61 35.80 3.58
CA LYS A 190 -16.29 35.57 2.31
C LYS A 190 -15.77 36.48 1.18
N GLU A 191 -15.45 37.74 1.48
CA GLU A 191 -14.86 38.67 0.52
C GLU A 191 -13.45 38.21 0.10
N ASP A 192 -12.63 37.76 1.06
CA ASP A 192 -11.29 37.24 0.80
C ASP A 192 -11.33 35.99 -0.12
N GLU A 193 -12.27 35.06 0.11
CA GLU A 193 -12.48 33.89 -0.76
C GLU A 193 -12.92 34.26 -2.19
N GLU A 194 -13.77 35.30 -2.33
CA GLU A 194 -14.22 35.80 -3.63
C GLU A 194 -13.08 36.54 -4.37
N GLU A 195 -12.20 37.24 -3.65
CA GLU A 195 -10.99 37.87 -4.19
C GLU A 195 -9.97 36.83 -4.65
N GLU A 196 -9.66 35.80 -3.86
CA GLU A 196 -8.75 34.71 -4.27
C GLU A 196 -9.25 34.00 -5.53
N ARG A 197 -10.57 33.84 -5.65
CA ARG A 197 -11.18 33.27 -6.86
C ARG A 197 -10.99 34.18 -8.06
N ARG A 198 -11.17 35.49 -7.90
CA ARG A 198 -10.95 36.48 -8.96
C ARG A 198 -9.49 36.53 -9.36
N GLU A 199 -8.55 36.54 -8.41
CA GLU A 199 -7.12 36.49 -8.68
C GLU A 199 -6.73 35.24 -9.47
N ARG A 200 -7.29 34.07 -9.14
CA ARG A 200 -7.05 32.83 -9.90
C ARG A 200 -7.61 32.90 -11.32
N GLU A 201 -8.75 33.54 -11.53
CA GLU A 201 -9.33 33.77 -12.86
C GLU A 201 -8.50 34.78 -13.67
N GLU A 202 -7.96 35.83 -13.03
CA GLU A 202 -7.07 36.83 -13.65
C GLU A 202 -5.68 36.26 -13.98
N GLU A 203 -5.10 35.42 -13.11
CA GLU A 203 -3.84 34.72 -13.36
C GLU A 203 -3.99 33.74 -14.54
N ALA A 204 -5.12 33.02 -14.63
CA ALA A 204 -5.41 32.14 -15.75
C ALA A 204 -5.62 32.92 -17.07
N ALA A 205 -6.15 34.14 -17.02
CA ALA A 205 -6.31 35.01 -18.19
C ALA A 205 -5.01 35.71 -18.61
N LEU A 206 -4.09 35.98 -17.68
CA LEU A 206 -2.75 36.54 -17.94
C LEU A 206 -1.73 35.47 -18.35
N GLY A 207 -1.97 34.21 -18.00
CA GLY A 207 -1.12 33.06 -18.34
C GLY A 207 -1.44 32.37 -19.68
N ALA A 208 -2.42 32.88 -20.44
CA ALA A 208 -2.81 32.41 -21.78
C ALA A 208 -2.42 33.44 -22.86
#